data_AF-A0A351VLZ2-F1
#
_entry.id   AF-A0A351VLZ2-F1
#
_cell.length_a   1.000
_cell.length_b   1.000
_cell.length_c   1.000
_cell.angle_alpha   90.00
_cell.angle_beta   90.00
_cell.angle_gamma   90.00
#
_symmetry.space_group_name_H-M   'P 1'
#
loop_
_entity.id
_entity.type
_entity.pdbx_description
1 polymer ?
#
loop_
_entity_poly.entity_id
_entity_poly.type
_entity_poly.pdbx_seq_one_letter_code
_entity_poly.pdbx_strand_id
1 'polypeptide(L)'
;AYTAPDYSASLGLNAAHNKTIDGVKWMQANYPTTGWIVPAHVERAGCGLTGGAWNIAAFRDINDNGPTVAFGFEGIPGHPKDTDRGSFGANACGGGTYGGAGYYIATIGGVWDNLLADGRKFFNFASSDFHNDFGSDFWPGEYTKTYVKVKHNDDDEKNDKHDRDDQHHAKKLRHEERFTQEDVVNGLRSGNAYSVHGDLINELDFRVVHGAAGHHKKAHGKNNATMGEELIVEKGDKITVRIRFKSPDANNCQAGDNASTDYVCNSPVVHHVQLIQGRVNPARASKLLADGITPNPEYKTVDPSVASVVKTFDATSWITDAAGYTTMAFEVPNVQNDMFFRIRGSNLGYGVEVKNAGNLTIYGTDVSGNPLKNTPGINSADHAWSDLWFYSNPIFVKAL
;
A
#
# COMPACT_ATOMS: atom_id res chain seq x y z
N ALA A 1 -15.53 -21.42 -21.86
CA ALA A 1 -16.56 -20.36 -21.92
C ALA A 1 -17.15 -20.19 -20.53
N TYR A 2 -17.30 -18.97 -20.04
CA TYR A 2 -17.91 -18.66 -18.75
C TYR A 2 -19.36 -19.18 -18.72
N THR A 3 -19.62 -20.26 -17.97
CA THR A 3 -20.96 -20.87 -17.82
C THR A 3 -21.67 -20.41 -16.53
N ALA A 4 -21.04 -19.55 -15.74
CA ALA A 4 -21.68 -18.98 -14.56
C ALA A 4 -22.65 -17.86 -14.95
N PRO A 5 -23.71 -17.60 -14.16
CA PRO A 5 -24.58 -16.45 -14.39
C PRO A 5 -23.77 -15.16 -14.43
N ASP A 6 -24.11 -14.28 -15.37
CA ASP A 6 -23.51 -12.95 -15.46
C ASP A 6 -24.12 -12.04 -14.40
N TYR A 7 -23.35 -11.80 -13.33
CA TYR A 7 -23.74 -10.90 -12.24
C TYR A 7 -23.19 -9.48 -12.42
N SER A 8 -22.47 -9.19 -13.52
CA SER A 8 -21.72 -7.95 -13.68
C SER A 8 -22.63 -6.74 -13.48
N ALA A 9 -23.77 -6.68 -14.16
CA ALA A 9 -24.73 -5.57 -14.05
C ALA A 9 -25.22 -5.36 -12.61
N SER A 10 -25.53 -6.44 -11.87
CA SER A 10 -26.01 -6.36 -10.48
C SER A 10 -24.95 -5.80 -9.52
N LEU A 11 -23.68 -6.08 -9.81
CA LEU A 11 -22.51 -5.61 -9.09
C LEU A 11 -21.98 -4.27 -9.61
N GLY A 12 -22.60 -3.72 -10.67
CA GLY A 12 -22.16 -2.51 -11.31
C GLY A 12 -20.83 -2.66 -12.05
N LEU A 13 -20.66 -3.79 -12.71
CA LEU A 13 -19.52 -4.13 -13.53
C LEU A 13 -19.99 -4.26 -14.97
N ASN A 14 -19.18 -3.81 -15.91
CA ASN A 14 -19.50 -3.97 -17.33
C ASN A 14 -19.28 -5.42 -17.77
N ALA A 15 -19.84 -5.81 -18.92
CA ALA A 15 -19.70 -7.18 -19.44
C ALA A 15 -18.24 -7.55 -19.76
N ALA A 16 -17.36 -6.57 -20.00
CA ALA A 16 -15.94 -6.83 -20.22
C ALA A 16 -15.23 -7.33 -18.95
N HIS A 17 -15.75 -7.02 -17.76
CA HIS A 17 -15.25 -7.55 -16.49
C HIS A 17 -15.21 -9.08 -16.47
N ASN A 18 -16.20 -9.76 -17.07
CA ASN A 18 -16.20 -11.22 -17.13
C ASN A 18 -15.00 -11.77 -17.92
N LYS A 19 -14.51 -11.04 -18.93
CA LYS A 19 -13.27 -11.41 -19.64
C LYS A 19 -12.04 -11.25 -18.75
N THR A 20 -12.00 -10.22 -17.90
CA THR A 20 -10.96 -10.06 -16.88
C THR A 20 -10.96 -11.26 -15.93
N ILE A 21 -12.14 -11.70 -15.48
CA ILE A 21 -12.27 -12.87 -14.58
C ILE A 21 -11.81 -14.16 -15.27
N ASP A 22 -12.11 -14.36 -16.55
CA ASP A 22 -11.59 -15.50 -17.31
C ASP A 22 -10.05 -15.49 -17.34
N GLY A 23 -9.43 -14.32 -17.56
CA GLY A 23 -7.97 -14.14 -17.52
C GLY A 23 -7.39 -14.42 -16.13
N VAL A 24 -8.03 -13.92 -15.06
CA VAL A 24 -7.63 -14.16 -13.67
C VAL A 24 -7.66 -15.64 -13.34
N LYS A 25 -8.76 -16.34 -13.65
CA LYS A 25 -8.88 -17.79 -13.41
C LYS A 25 -7.86 -18.59 -14.18
N TRP A 26 -7.63 -18.23 -15.44
CA TRP A 26 -6.62 -18.89 -16.27
C TRP A 26 -5.22 -18.69 -15.66
N MET A 27 -4.87 -17.48 -15.25
CA MET A 27 -3.57 -17.23 -14.63
C MET A 27 -3.45 -17.93 -13.27
N GLN A 28 -4.49 -17.92 -12.43
CA GLN A 28 -4.52 -18.65 -11.17
C GLN A 28 -4.35 -20.16 -11.36
N ALA A 29 -4.88 -20.73 -12.44
CA ALA A 29 -4.78 -22.16 -12.73
C ALA A 29 -3.42 -22.57 -13.32
N ASN A 30 -2.77 -21.70 -14.10
CA ASN A 30 -1.55 -22.03 -14.85
C ASN A 30 -0.27 -21.45 -14.26
N TYR A 31 -0.35 -20.31 -13.56
CA TYR A 31 0.78 -19.56 -13.00
C TYR A 31 0.47 -19.00 -11.60
N PRO A 32 0.02 -19.82 -10.63
CA PRO A 32 -0.44 -19.36 -9.32
C PRO A 32 0.62 -18.60 -8.52
N THR A 33 1.90 -18.96 -8.67
CA THR A 33 3.01 -18.36 -7.89
C THR A 33 3.95 -17.53 -8.75
N THR A 34 3.90 -17.69 -10.07
CA THR A 34 4.79 -17.03 -11.03
C THR A 34 4.09 -15.94 -11.85
N GLY A 35 2.76 -15.89 -11.82
CA GLY A 35 1.95 -14.85 -12.48
C GLY A 35 1.41 -13.82 -11.50
N TRP A 36 1.00 -12.66 -12.04
CA TRP A 36 0.29 -11.61 -11.32
C TRP A 36 -0.58 -10.76 -12.25
N ILE A 37 -1.64 -10.19 -11.70
CA ILE A 37 -2.53 -9.21 -12.32
C ILE A 37 -2.68 -8.07 -11.33
N VAL A 38 -2.05 -6.94 -11.65
CA VAL A 38 -2.09 -5.72 -10.83
C VAL A 38 -2.67 -4.60 -11.70
N PRO A 39 -3.91 -4.18 -11.46
CA PRO A 39 -4.49 -3.03 -12.14
C PRO A 39 -3.72 -1.73 -11.85
N ALA A 40 -3.44 -0.96 -12.90
CA ALA A 40 -2.77 0.34 -12.85
C ALA A 40 -3.74 1.48 -13.23
N HIS A 41 -3.45 2.71 -12.79
CA HIS A 41 -4.28 3.90 -13.03
C HIS A 41 -5.75 3.69 -12.70
N VAL A 42 -6.02 2.98 -11.60
CA VAL A 42 -7.34 2.37 -11.35
C VAL A 42 -8.47 3.40 -11.19
N GLU A 43 -8.11 4.64 -10.88
CA GLU A 43 -9.01 5.75 -10.62
C GLU A 43 -9.16 6.70 -11.81
N ARG A 44 -8.31 6.57 -12.85
CA ARG A 44 -8.26 7.51 -14.00
C ARG A 44 -9.58 7.57 -14.76
N ALA A 45 -10.32 6.46 -14.82
CA ALA A 45 -11.62 6.36 -15.47
C ALA A 45 -12.82 6.76 -14.57
N GLY A 46 -12.59 7.26 -13.35
CA GLY A 46 -13.63 7.69 -12.40
C GLY A 46 -13.94 6.66 -11.30
N CYS A 47 -14.94 6.94 -10.46
CA CYS A 47 -15.34 6.08 -9.32
C CYS A 47 -16.42 5.03 -9.65
N GLY A 48 -16.71 4.79 -10.92
CA GLY A 48 -18.03 4.37 -11.39
C GLY A 48 -18.22 2.89 -11.74
N LEU A 49 -19.49 2.51 -11.75
CA LEU A 49 -20.00 1.22 -12.27
C LEU A 49 -20.21 1.23 -13.80
N THR A 50 -19.93 2.38 -14.44
CA THR A 50 -20.14 2.66 -15.86
C THR A 50 -18.82 3.09 -16.49
N GLY A 51 -18.57 2.68 -17.75
CA GLY A 51 -17.44 3.20 -18.53
C GLY A 51 -16.06 2.57 -18.31
N GLY A 52 -15.94 1.51 -17.51
CA GLY A 52 -14.66 0.77 -17.36
C GLY A 52 -13.78 1.17 -16.16
N ALA A 53 -14.31 1.98 -15.24
CA ALA A 53 -13.66 2.27 -13.97
C ALA A 53 -13.57 1.04 -13.05
N TRP A 54 -12.50 0.98 -12.26
CA TRP A 54 -12.38 0.02 -11.18
C TRP A 54 -13.25 0.44 -10.00
N ASN A 55 -13.73 -0.52 -9.23
CA ASN A 55 -14.49 -0.28 -8.01
C ASN A 55 -14.29 -1.45 -7.04
N ILE A 56 -14.84 -1.33 -5.83
CA ILE A 56 -14.64 -2.34 -4.80
C ILE A 56 -15.13 -3.74 -5.21
N ALA A 57 -16.25 -3.85 -5.95
CA ALA A 57 -16.75 -5.14 -6.41
C ALA A 57 -15.79 -5.76 -7.44
N ALA A 58 -15.20 -4.95 -8.33
CA ALA A 58 -14.20 -5.43 -9.29
C ALA A 58 -12.98 -6.03 -8.58
N PHE A 59 -12.44 -5.32 -7.58
CA PHE A 59 -11.28 -5.78 -6.80
C PHE A 59 -11.57 -7.02 -5.96
N ARG A 60 -12.75 -7.07 -5.31
CA ARG A 60 -13.20 -8.26 -4.59
C ARG A 60 -13.29 -9.46 -5.54
N ASP A 61 -13.85 -9.27 -6.74
CA ASP A 61 -14.11 -10.39 -7.66
C ASP A 61 -12.83 -10.94 -8.29
N ILE A 62 -11.88 -10.08 -8.67
CA ILE A 62 -10.57 -10.60 -9.13
C ILE A 62 -9.83 -11.34 -8.01
N ASN A 63 -9.91 -10.85 -6.77
CA ASN A 63 -9.23 -11.49 -5.65
C ASN A 63 -9.93 -12.80 -5.22
N ASP A 64 -11.26 -12.89 -5.29
CA ASP A 64 -12.02 -14.13 -5.04
C ASP A 64 -11.67 -15.24 -6.04
N ASN A 65 -11.45 -14.88 -7.30
CA ASN A 65 -11.20 -15.84 -8.38
C ASN A 65 -9.71 -16.15 -8.61
N GLY A 66 -8.80 -15.38 -8.01
CA GLY A 66 -7.37 -15.57 -8.17
C GLY A 66 -6.54 -14.91 -7.07
N PRO A 67 -6.69 -15.30 -5.79
CA PRO A 67 -6.07 -14.58 -4.68
C PRO A 67 -4.54 -14.60 -4.68
N THR A 68 -3.91 -15.57 -5.38
CA THR A 68 -2.44 -15.64 -5.48
C THR A 68 -1.88 -14.82 -6.65
N VAL A 69 -2.70 -14.45 -7.62
CA VAL A 69 -2.30 -13.67 -8.81
C VAL A 69 -2.85 -12.25 -8.79
N ALA A 70 -4.04 -12.02 -8.23
CA ALA A 70 -4.68 -10.72 -8.07
C ALA A 70 -4.68 -10.30 -6.59
N PHE A 71 -3.53 -9.79 -6.15
CA PHE A 71 -3.23 -9.49 -4.73
C PHE A 71 -2.96 -8.01 -4.47
N GLY A 72 -3.28 -7.12 -5.40
CA GLY A 72 -3.12 -5.69 -5.19
C GLY A 72 -3.43 -4.85 -6.41
N PHE A 73 -3.14 -3.56 -6.28
CA PHE A 73 -3.36 -2.54 -7.31
C PHE A 73 -2.37 -1.39 -7.13
N GLU A 74 -2.19 -0.61 -8.19
CA GLU A 74 -1.50 0.67 -8.10
C GLU A 74 -2.43 1.71 -7.48
N GLY A 75 -2.26 1.99 -6.18
CA GLY A 75 -2.95 3.09 -5.50
C GLY A 75 -2.17 4.39 -5.51
N ILE A 76 -0.89 4.36 -5.90
CA ILE A 76 -0.03 5.52 -6.06
C ILE A 76 0.37 5.59 -7.55
N PRO A 77 -0.27 6.47 -8.33
CA PRO A 77 -0.05 6.53 -9.77
C PRO A 77 1.35 7.08 -10.13
N GLY A 78 1.80 6.73 -11.34
CA GLY A 78 2.93 7.37 -12.01
C GLY A 78 2.66 8.82 -12.42
N HIS A 79 3.46 9.39 -13.32
CA HIS A 79 3.30 10.79 -13.78
C HIS A 79 3.23 11.86 -12.64
N PRO A 80 4.11 11.82 -11.62
CA PRO A 80 4.01 12.67 -10.44
C PRO A 80 4.29 14.15 -10.69
N LYS A 81 4.95 14.51 -11.82
CA LYS A 81 5.19 15.91 -12.22
C LYS A 81 4.26 16.40 -13.34
N ASP A 82 3.33 15.56 -13.81
CA ASP A 82 2.26 15.98 -14.72
C ASP A 82 1.41 17.10 -14.10
N THR A 83 0.89 17.99 -14.94
CA THR A 83 -0.03 19.06 -14.51
C THR A 83 -1.27 18.52 -13.79
N ASP A 84 -1.78 17.38 -14.25
CA ASP A 84 -2.73 16.54 -13.54
C ASP A 84 -1.92 15.48 -12.79
N ARG A 85 -1.40 15.80 -11.59
CA ARG A 85 -0.55 14.87 -10.82
C ARG A 85 -1.13 13.46 -10.83
N GLY A 86 -0.36 12.46 -11.22
CA GLY A 86 -0.88 11.10 -11.34
C GLY A 86 -1.54 10.77 -12.69
N SER A 87 -1.55 11.69 -13.66
CA SER A 87 -2.51 11.70 -14.79
C SER A 87 -3.98 11.64 -14.33
N PHE A 88 -4.27 12.11 -13.11
CA PHE A 88 -5.61 12.09 -12.52
C PHE A 88 -6.27 13.45 -12.67
N GLY A 89 -6.92 13.64 -13.82
CA GLY A 89 -7.71 14.83 -14.12
C GLY A 89 -9.00 14.95 -13.30
N ALA A 90 -9.79 16.00 -13.55
CA ALA A 90 -11.01 16.30 -12.79
C ALA A 90 -12.08 15.18 -12.81
N ASN A 91 -12.05 14.30 -13.82
CA ASN A 91 -12.96 13.16 -13.95
C ASN A 91 -12.44 11.86 -13.30
N ALA A 92 -11.19 11.84 -12.83
CA ALA A 92 -10.67 10.70 -12.07
C ALA A 92 -11.45 10.52 -10.77
N CYS A 93 -11.40 9.33 -10.16
CA CYS A 93 -12.02 9.14 -8.87
C CYS A 93 -11.37 10.06 -7.82
N GLY A 94 -12.20 10.74 -7.03
CA GLY A 94 -11.74 11.80 -6.13
C GLY A 94 -11.35 13.12 -6.82
N GLY A 95 -11.26 13.16 -8.15
CA GLY A 95 -11.01 14.36 -8.95
C GLY A 95 -9.58 14.93 -8.81
N GLY A 96 -8.60 14.08 -8.52
CA GLY A 96 -7.19 14.42 -8.33
C GLY A 96 -6.50 13.47 -7.35
N THR A 97 -5.20 13.69 -7.10
CA THR A 97 -4.45 12.98 -6.06
C THR A 97 -4.60 13.64 -4.69
N TYR A 98 -4.18 12.93 -3.66
CA TYR A 98 -4.16 13.37 -2.26
C TYR A 98 -2.83 12.91 -1.65
N GLY A 99 -1.87 13.83 -1.51
CA GLY A 99 -0.50 13.49 -1.09
C GLY A 99 0.24 12.62 -2.12
N GLY A 100 -0.09 12.80 -3.40
CA GLY A 100 0.42 11.98 -4.51
C GLY A 100 -0.19 10.58 -4.62
N ALA A 101 -1.07 10.19 -3.69
CA ALA A 101 -1.84 8.96 -3.76
C ALA A 101 -3.20 9.16 -4.42
N GLY A 102 -3.77 8.09 -4.96
CA GLY A 102 -5.15 8.05 -5.41
C GLY A 102 -6.17 8.05 -4.26
N TYR A 103 -7.41 8.42 -4.55
CA TYR A 103 -8.49 8.57 -3.56
C TYR A 103 -8.82 7.25 -2.85
N TYR A 104 -8.63 6.09 -3.50
CA TYR A 104 -8.89 4.78 -2.91
C TYR A 104 -8.02 4.42 -1.72
N ILE A 105 -6.78 4.91 -1.65
CA ILE A 105 -5.85 4.65 -0.54
C ILE A 105 -5.69 5.84 0.40
N ALA A 106 -5.85 7.07 -0.13
CA ALA A 106 -5.69 8.30 0.65
C ALA A 106 -6.88 8.56 1.57
N THR A 107 -8.07 8.07 1.21
CA THR A 107 -9.27 8.19 2.04
C THR A 107 -9.26 7.12 3.13
N ILE A 108 -9.35 7.56 4.39
CA ILE A 108 -9.55 6.67 5.53
C ILE A 108 -10.96 6.09 5.46
N GLY A 109 -11.08 4.77 5.59
CA GLY A 109 -12.33 4.05 5.33
C GLY A 109 -12.68 3.93 3.84
N GLY A 110 -11.75 4.26 2.94
CA GLY A 110 -11.93 4.18 1.50
C GLY A 110 -12.02 2.75 0.96
N VAL A 111 -11.92 2.61 -0.37
CA VAL A 111 -11.99 1.31 -1.07
C VAL A 111 -10.93 0.35 -0.54
N TRP A 112 -9.68 0.81 -0.38
CA TRP A 112 -8.62 -0.08 0.10
C TRP A 112 -8.87 -0.58 1.52
N ASP A 113 -9.23 0.32 2.44
CA ASP A 113 -9.54 -0.06 3.82
C ASP A 113 -10.70 -1.06 3.91
N ASN A 114 -11.68 -1.00 3.00
CA ASN A 114 -12.75 -1.99 2.93
C ASN A 114 -12.27 -3.35 2.41
N LEU A 115 -11.36 -3.39 1.43
CA LEU A 115 -10.72 -4.65 1.00
C LEU A 115 -9.92 -5.28 2.14
N LEU A 116 -9.20 -4.47 2.92
CA LEU A 116 -8.49 -4.94 4.11
C LEU A 116 -9.46 -5.40 5.21
N ALA A 117 -10.55 -4.66 5.41
CA ALA A 117 -11.59 -5.00 6.38
C ALA A 117 -12.34 -6.29 6.03
N ASP A 118 -12.40 -6.67 4.75
CA ASP A 118 -12.89 -7.99 4.34
C ASP A 118 -11.94 -9.14 4.75
N GLY A 119 -10.72 -8.83 5.20
CA GLY A 119 -9.67 -9.80 5.50
C GLY A 119 -8.80 -10.16 4.29
N ARG A 120 -8.93 -9.44 3.17
CA ARG A 120 -8.19 -9.76 1.93
C ARG A 120 -6.74 -9.33 2.05
N LYS A 121 -5.84 -10.21 1.59
CA LYS A 121 -4.43 -9.87 1.36
C LYS A 121 -4.33 -9.15 0.00
N PHE A 122 -4.79 -7.89 -0.01
CA PHE A 122 -4.85 -7.04 -1.20
C PHE A 122 -4.09 -5.73 -0.95
N PHE A 123 -2.98 -5.57 -1.65
CA PHE A 123 -1.92 -4.64 -1.29
C PHE A 123 -1.83 -3.43 -2.22
N ASN A 124 -1.27 -2.35 -1.69
CA ASN A 124 -1.01 -1.13 -2.43
C ASN A 124 0.39 -1.17 -3.05
N PHE A 125 0.49 -0.77 -4.31
CA PHE A 125 1.74 -0.59 -5.03
C PHE A 125 1.85 0.83 -5.60
N ALA A 126 3.07 1.24 -5.90
CA ALA A 126 3.37 2.45 -6.65
C ALA A 126 4.17 2.10 -7.90
N SER A 127 3.98 2.85 -8.97
CA SER A 127 4.83 2.78 -10.14
C SER A 127 5.19 4.18 -10.64
N SER A 128 6.17 4.27 -11.52
CA SER A 128 6.54 5.54 -12.18
C SER A 128 5.64 5.86 -13.36
N ASP A 129 5.03 4.84 -13.96
CA ASP A 129 4.41 4.88 -15.29
C ASP A 129 5.25 5.63 -16.34
N PHE A 130 6.58 5.45 -16.27
CA PHE A 130 7.53 6.19 -17.10
C PHE A 130 7.32 5.88 -18.59
N HIS A 131 7.07 6.92 -19.37
CA HIS A 131 6.98 6.85 -20.82
C HIS A 131 8.16 7.51 -21.52
N ASN A 132 8.78 8.52 -20.91
CA ASN A 132 9.94 9.24 -21.43
C ASN A 132 10.54 10.17 -20.35
N ASP A 133 11.72 10.73 -20.61
CA ASP A 133 12.45 11.64 -19.71
C ASP A 133 12.18 13.13 -19.96
N PHE A 134 11.21 13.48 -20.82
CA PHE A 134 10.84 14.86 -21.14
C PHE A 134 9.33 15.12 -20.90
N GLY A 135 8.98 15.93 -19.91
CA GLY A 135 7.59 16.31 -19.67
C GLY A 135 7.08 15.85 -18.32
N SER A 136 6.20 14.84 -18.28
CA SER A 136 5.39 14.50 -17.09
C SER A 136 6.01 13.51 -16.10
N ASP A 137 7.19 12.96 -16.43
CA ASP A 137 7.76 11.81 -15.72
C ASP A 137 9.09 12.10 -15.05
N PHE A 138 9.27 11.58 -13.84
CA PHE A 138 10.60 11.34 -13.28
C PHE A 138 11.11 9.99 -13.75
N TRP A 139 12.44 9.83 -13.82
CA TRP A 139 13.03 8.52 -14.11
C TRP A 139 12.54 7.46 -13.10
N PRO A 140 12.40 6.18 -13.50
CA PRO A 140 12.02 5.12 -12.58
C PRO A 140 12.95 5.08 -11.35
N GLY A 141 12.36 5.22 -10.15
CA GLY A 141 13.12 5.27 -8.90
C GLY A 141 13.78 6.62 -8.57
N GLU A 142 13.61 7.66 -9.38
CA GLU A 142 14.09 9.01 -9.05
C GLU A 142 13.21 9.66 -7.96
N TYR A 143 11.89 9.58 -8.11
CA TYR A 143 10.92 10.15 -7.16
C TYR A 143 10.07 9.09 -6.46
N THR A 144 9.39 8.23 -7.20
CA THR A 144 8.52 7.19 -6.64
C THR A 144 9.28 5.86 -6.51
N LYS A 145 9.27 5.28 -5.31
CA LYS A 145 9.84 3.95 -5.04
C LYS A 145 8.85 3.07 -4.29
N THR A 146 8.85 1.78 -4.59
CA THR A 146 8.29 0.75 -3.73
C THR A 146 9.42 -0.11 -3.18
N TYR A 147 9.59 -0.08 -1.86
CA TYR A 147 10.52 -0.96 -1.15
C TYR A 147 9.81 -2.26 -0.83
N VAL A 148 10.44 -3.38 -1.15
CA VAL A 148 9.88 -4.73 -0.96
C VAL A 148 10.88 -5.55 -0.16
N LYS A 149 10.40 -6.22 0.89
CA LYS A 149 11.20 -7.21 1.58
C LYS A 149 11.24 -8.50 0.77
N VAL A 150 12.42 -8.80 0.23
CA VAL A 150 12.67 -10.01 -0.53
C VAL A 150 13.29 -11.07 0.39
N LYS A 151 12.83 -12.31 0.28
CA LYS A 151 13.42 -13.49 0.92
C LYS A 151 13.87 -14.43 -0.19
N HIS A 152 14.99 -15.11 -0.01
CA HIS A 152 15.42 -16.14 -0.95
C HIS A 152 14.58 -17.41 -0.74
N ASN A 153 14.15 -18.05 -1.81
CA ASN A 153 13.38 -19.30 -1.71
C ASN A 153 14.25 -20.49 -1.25
N ASP A 154 15.58 -20.37 -1.28
CA ASP A 154 16.53 -21.43 -0.92
C ASP A 154 16.60 -21.75 0.59
N ASP A 155 15.82 -21.05 1.44
CA ASP A 155 15.60 -21.47 2.84
C ASP A 155 14.89 -22.85 2.94
N ASP A 156 14.39 -23.39 1.82
CA ASP A 156 13.85 -24.74 1.67
C ASP A 156 14.92 -25.83 1.42
N GLU A 157 16.20 -25.49 1.19
CA GLU A 157 17.32 -26.46 1.01
C GLU A 157 17.65 -27.28 2.27
N LYS A 158 16.96 -27.07 3.40
CA LYS A 158 17.14 -27.93 4.59
C LYS A 158 16.63 -29.36 4.40
N ASN A 159 15.99 -29.67 3.27
CA ASN A 159 15.50 -31.00 2.94
C ASN A 159 16.36 -31.79 1.96
N ASP A 160 17.39 -31.22 1.34
CA ASP A 160 18.31 -32.02 0.52
C ASP A 160 19.48 -32.57 1.35
N LYS A 161 19.23 -33.72 1.99
CA LYS A 161 20.23 -34.47 2.76
C LYS A 161 21.15 -35.33 1.89
N HIS A 162 21.12 -35.20 0.56
CA HIS A 162 21.85 -36.10 -0.32
C HIS A 162 23.25 -35.67 -0.73
N ASP A 163 23.68 -34.43 -0.45
CA ASP A 163 25.05 -34.01 -0.80
C ASP A 163 25.87 -33.62 0.44
N ARG A 164 26.42 -34.63 1.11
CA ARG A 164 27.21 -34.48 2.34
C ARG A 164 28.73 -34.45 2.14
N ASP A 165 29.22 -34.43 0.90
CA ASP A 165 30.66 -34.56 0.64
C ASP A 165 31.39 -33.30 0.15
N ASP A 166 30.71 -32.15 -0.04
CA ASP A 166 31.39 -30.89 -0.44
C ASP A 166 31.18 -29.71 0.53
N GLN A 167 31.08 -30.02 1.83
CA GLN A 167 30.80 -29.03 2.89
C GLN A 167 31.95 -28.05 3.20
N HIS A 168 33.05 -28.05 2.45
CA HIS A 168 34.17 -27.15 2.70
C HIS A 168 34.33 -25.99 1.70
N HIS A 169 33.67 -26.02 0.53
CA HIS A 169 33.71 -24.90 -0.42
C HIS A 169 32.44 -24.02 -0.43
N ALA A 170 31.28 -24.54 0.01
CA ALA A 170 30.00 -23.80 -0.02
C ALA A 170 29.90 -22.64 0.99
N LYS A 171 30.84 -22.48 1.93
CA LYS A 171 30.72 -21.48 3.01
C LYS A 171 31.16 -20.06 2.63
N LYS A 172 31.77 -19.86 1.45
CA LYS A 172 32.52 -18.64 1.10
C LYS A 172 31.94 -17.81 -0.06
N LEU A 173 30.77 -18.13 -0.60
CA LEU A 173 30.15 -17.39 -1.72
C LEU A 173 28.80 -16.71 -1.40
N ARG A 174 28.43 -16.58 -0.12
CA ARG A 174 27.16 -15.92 0.32
C ARG A 174 27.14 -14.39 0.20
N HIS A 175 27.89 -13.79 -0.73
CA HIS A 175 27.94 -12.34 -0.89
C HIS A 175 27.39 -11.81 -2.23
N GLU A 176 26.87 -12.69 -3.09
CA GLU A 176 26.32 -12.29 -4.40
C GLU A 176 25.10 -13.13 -4.83
N GLU A 177 24.32 -13.67 -3.89
CA GLU A 177 23.00 -14.25 -4.24
C GLU A 177 22.07 -13.12 -4.67
N ARG A 178 22.05 -12.85 -5.98
CA ARG A 178 21.12 -11.93 -6.61
C ARG A 178 19.72 -12.50 -6.44
N PHE A 179 18.83 -11.75 -5.80
CA PHE A 179 17.41 -12.07 -5.78
C PHE A 179 16.90 -12.33 -7.20
N THR A 180 16.11 -13.38 -7.37
CA THR A 180 15.46 -13.67 -8.65
C THR A 180 14.30 -12.70 -8.88
N GLN A 181 13.83 -12.59 -10.13
CA GLN A 181 12.59 -11.86 -10.42
C GLN A 181 11.40 -12.45 -9.65
N GLU A 182 11.37 -13.77 -9.49
CA GLU A 182 10.35 -14.45 -8.72
C GLU A 182 10.42 -14.11 -7.23
N ASP A 183 11.62 -13.97 -6.65
CA ASP A 183 11.77 -13.53 -5.25
C ASP A 183 11.16 -12.13 -5.03
N VAL A 184 11.37 -11.21 -5.98
CA VAL A 184 10.77 -9.86 -5.93
C VAL A 184 9.25 -9.94 -6.01
N VAL A 185 8.71 -10.72 -6.93
CA VAL A 185 7.26 -10.93 -7.09
C VAL A 185 6.67 -11.60 -5.85
N ASN A 186 7.36 -12.57 -5.24
CA ASN A 186 6.99 -13.19 -3.97
C ASN A 186 6.98 -12.17 -2.83
N GLY A 187 7.97 -11.27 -2.80
CA GLY A 187 7.99 -10.13 -1.88
C GLY A 187 6.77 -9.22 -2.04
N LEU A 188 6.42 -8.84 -3.27
CA LEU A 188 5.23 -8.03 -3.56
C LEU A 188 3.94 -8.77 -3.14
N ARG A 189 3.81 -10.05 -3.50
CA ARG A 189 2.68 -10.91 -3.13
C ARG A 189 2.55 -11.09 -1.63
N SER A 190 3.65 -11.08 -0.90
CA SER A 190 3.62 -11.17 0.56
C SER A 190 3.00 -9.95 1.22
N GLY A 191 2.97 -8.81 0.53
CA GLY A 191 2.53 -7.53 1.08
C GLY A 191 3.56 -6.84 1.98
N ASN A 192 4.75 -7.41 2.15
CA ASN A 192 5.83 -6.77 2.91
C ASN A 192 6.52 -5.68 2.08
N ALA A 193 5.78 -4.61 1.84
CA ALA A 193 6.21 -3.50 1.01
C ALA A 193 5.62 -2.17 1.50
N TYR A 194 6.31 -1.09 1.15
CA TYR A 194 5.86 0.28 1.35
C TYR A 194 6.31 1.15 0.18
N SER A 195 5.57 2.23 -0.07
CA SER A 195 5.85 3.16 -1.15
C SER A 195 6.24 4.53 -0.61
N VAL A 196 7.13 5.22 -1.31
CA VAL A 196 7.73 6.48 -0.88
C VAL A 196 7.83 7.44 -2.06
N HIS A 197 7.50 8.70 -1.81
CA HIS A 197 7.80 9.83 -2.69
C HIS A 197 9.06 10.57 -2.22
N GLY A 198 9.93 10.90 -3.19
CA GLY A 198 11.09 11.77 -3.02
C GLY A 198 12.02 11.35 -1.88
N ASP A 199 12.18 10.04 -1.68
CA ASP A 199 12.98 9.45 -0.60
C ASP A 199 12.68 10.03 0.78
N LEU A 200 11.41 10.35 1.08
CA LEU A 200 10.99 10.84 2.38
C LEU A 200 11.49 9.94 3.53
N ILE A 201 11.45 8.64 3.31
CA ILE A 201 12.13 7.62 4.11
C ILE A 201 12.84 6.62 3.20
N ASN A 202 13.97 6.07 3.63
CA ASN A 202 14.69 5.03 2.90
C ASN A 202 14.64 3.66 3.61
N GLU A 203 14.21 3.62 4.86
CA GLU A 203 14.02 2.38 5.62
C GLU A 203 12.74 2.45 6.47
N LEU A 204 12.00 1.34 6.52
CA LEU A 204 10.84 1.18 7.39
C LEU A 204 10.84 -0.21 8.04
N ASP A 205 10.74 -0.21 9.36
CA ASP A 205 10.43 -1.35 10.20
C ASP A 205 9.10 -1.11 10.90
N PHE A 206 8.04 -1.70 10.35
CA PHE A 206 6.70 -1.65 10.88
C PHE A 206 6.28 -3.05 11.34
N ARG A 207 5.97 -3.19 12.63
CA ARG A 207 5.65 -4.48 13.25
C ARG A 207 4.62 -4.37 14.37
N VAL A 208 3.86 -5.43 14.58
CA VAL A 208 3.05 -5.65 15.78
C VAL A 208 3.68 -6.77 16.59
N VAL A 209 3.80 -6.58 17.91
CA VAL A 209 4.37 -7.56 18.85
C VAL A 209 3.42 -7.81 20.01
N HIS A 210 3.46 -9.00 20.62
CA HIS A 210 2.77 -9.24 21.89
C HIS A 210 3.39 -8.42 23.03
N GLY A 211 2.56 -7.82 23.87
CA GLY A 211 2.98 -7.10 25.07
C GLY A 211 3.98 -5.96 24.80
N ALA A 212 4.80 -5.62 25.80
CA ALA A 212 5.75 -4.50 25.73
C ALA A 212 7.09 -4.86 25.05
N ALA A 213 7.56 -6.11 25.13
CA ALA A 213 8.69 -6.69 24.39
C ALA A 213 8.78 -8.19 24.76
N GLY A 214 8.90 -9.08 23.77
CA GLY A 214 8.70 -10.51 23.96
C GLY A 214 9.84 -11.25 24.68
N HIS A 215 9.48 -12.26 25.47
CA HIS A 215 10.36 -13.40 25.80
C HIS A 215 9.61 -14.74 26.01
N HIS A 216 8.29 -14.80 25.81
CA HIS A 216 7.55 -16.06 25.91
C HIS A 216 6.95 -16.43 24.55
N LYS A 217 7.42 -17.54 23.96
CA LYS A 217 6.64 -18.27 22.95
C LYS A 217 5.30 -18.63 23.60
N LYS A 218 4.19 -18.20 23.01
CA LYS A 218 2.85 -18.68 23.38
C LYS A 218 2.22 -19.50 22.25
N ALA A 219 1.12 -20.17 22.58
CA ALA A 219 0.65 -21.43 22.00
C ALA A 219 0.41 -21.48 20.47
N HIS A 220 0.33 -20.33 19.79
CA HIS A 220 -0.09 -20.24 18.38
C HIS A 220 0.83 -19.34 17.53
N GLY A 221 2.09 -19.75 17.32
CA GLY A 221 2.93 -19.19 16.24
C GLY A 221 3.93 -18.09 16.61
N LYS A 222 4.11 -17.10 15.71
CA LYS A 222 5.15 -16.05 15.77
C LYS A 222 4.82 -15.01 16.87
N ASN A 223 5.83 -14.51 17.59
CA ASN A 223 5.65 -13.46 18.62
C ASN A 223 5.46 -12.04 18.03
N ASN A 224 5.51 -11.91 16.72
CA ASN A 224 5.34 -10.66 15.99
C ASN A 224 4.87 -10.92 14.57
N ALA A 225 4.32 -9.89 13.94
CA ALA A 225 4.00 -9.82 12.53
C ALA A 225 4.47 -8.48 11.96
N THR A 226 4.78 -8.46 10.66
CA THR A 226 5.12 -7.25 9.90
C THR A 226 4.17 -7.09 8.71
N MET A 227 4.43 -6.11 7.83
CA MET A 227 3.57 -5.81 6.68
C MET A 227 3.25 -7.06 5.87
N GLY A 228 1.97 -7.24 5.54
CA GLY A 228 1.42 -8.39 4.85
C GLY A 228 1.15 -9.62 5.72
N GLU A 229 1.80 -9.72 6.89
CA GLU A 229 1.62 -10.83 7.82
C GLU A 229 0.42 -10.63 8.78
N GLU A 230 0.10 -11.68 9.54
CA GLU A 230 -0.97 -11.70 10.53
C GLU A 230 -0.44 -12.18 11.88
N LEU A 231 -0.70 -11.41 12.94
CA LEU A 231 -0.41 -11.79 14.32
C LEU A 231 -1.65 -12.44 14.94
N ILE A 232 -1.51 -13.66 15.45
CA ILE A 232 -2.60 -14.37 16.15
C ILE A 232 -2.46 -14.10 17.65
N VAL A 233 -3.53 -13.65 18.29
CA VAL A 233 -3.59 -13.33 19.73
C VAL A 233 -4.83 -13.92 20.38
N GLU A 234 -4.82 -14.10 21.69
CA GLU A 234 -6.04 -14.44 22.44
C GLU A 234 -6.83 -13.17 22.76
N LYS A 235 -8.17 -13.26 22.80
CA LYS A 235 -8.99 -12.15 23.30
C LYS A 235 -8.58 -11.76 24.71
N GLY A 236 -8.37 -10.47 24.93
CA GLY A 236 -7.81 -9.94 26.18
C GLY A 236 -6.32 -9.62 26.10
N ASP A 237 -5.60 -10.11 25.08
CA ASP A 237 -4.17 -9.85 24.95
C ASP A 237 -3.88 -8.36 24.70
N LYS A 238 -2.75 -7.92 25.24
CA LYS A 238 -2.11 -6.65 24.91
C LYS A 238 -1.15 -6.83 23.73
N ILE A 239 -1.20 -5.92 22.77
CA ILE A 239 -0.22 -5.81 21.68
C ILE A 239 0.41 -4.43 21.65
N THR A 240 1.60 -4.33 21.06
CA THR A 240 2.27 -3.07 20.78
C THR A 240 2.57 -2.98 19.28
N VAL A 241 2.06 -1.93 18.66
CA VAL A 241 2.44 -1.51 17.32
C VAL A 241 3.72 -0.69 17.43
N ARG A 242 4.76 -1.07 16.69
CA ARG A 242 6.04 -0.35 16.64
C ARG A 242 6.33 0.10 15.23
N ILE A 243 6.68 1.38 15.10
CA ILE A 243 7.09 1.99 13.85
C ILE A 243 8.50 2.53 14.06
N ARG A 244 9.42 2.12 13.20
CA ARG A 244 10.79 2.64 13.16
C ARG A 244 11.16 2.96 11.72
N PHE A 245 11.55 4.19 11.43
CA PHE A 245 11.93 4.61 10.07
C PHE A 245 13.21 5.42 10.08
N LYS A 246 13.83 5.58 8.90
CA LYS A 246 14.96 6.47 8.68
C LYS A 246 14.74 7.30 7.43
N SER A 247 15.14 8.56 7.49
CA SER A 247 15.23 9.45 6.33
C SER A 247 16.69 9.57 5.90
N PRO A 248 17.00 9.59 4.59
CA PRO A 248 18.35 9.86 4.11
C PRO A 248 18.71 11.33 4.29
N ASP A 249 20.01 11.65 4.26
CA ASP A 249 20.50 13.03 4.39
C ASP A 249 20.07 13.92 3.20
N ALA A 250 19.88 13.32 2.02
CA ALA A 250 19.42 13.96 0.80
C ALA A 250 18.54 13.01 -0.03
N ASN A 251 17.70 13.59 -0.89
CA ASN A 251 16.95 12.87 -1.92
C ASN A 251 17.48 13.19 -3.32
N ASN A 252 16.81 12.71 -4.37
CA ASN A 252 17.23 12.92 -5.75
C ASN A 252 16.84 14.29 -6.35
N CYS A 253 16.30 15.24 -5.57
CA CYS A 253 15.93 16.55 -6.10
C CYS A 253 17.17 17.32 -6.56
N GLN A 254 17.14 17.83 -7.79
CA GLN A 254 18.18 18.64 -8.41
C GLN A 254 17.58 19.83 -9.16
N ALA A 255 17.83 21.03 -8.64
CA ALA A 255 17.40 22.28 -9.26
C ALA A 255 18.02 22.46 -10.65
N GLY A 256 17.19 22.78 -11.64
CA GLY A 256 17.61 22.94 -13.04
C GLY A 256 17.68 21.64 -13.84
N ASP A 257 17.46 20.49 -13.22
CA ASP A 257 17.38 19.17 -13.89
C ASP A 257 15.98 18.57 -13.74
N ASN A 258 15.67 18.08 -12.54
CA ASN A 258 14.37 17.48 -12.22
C ASN A 258 13.49 18.38 -11.32
N ALA A 259 13.86 19.66 -11.20
CA ALA A 259 13.08 20.73 -10.60
C ALA A 259 13.43 22.05 -11.31
N SER A 260 12.66 23.11 -11.11
CA SER A 260 12.98 24.43 -11.66
C SER A 260 14.34 24.93 -11.18
N THR A 261 15.03 25.75 -11.98
CA THR A 261 16.38 26.26 -11.67
C THR A 261 16.46 26.98 -10.31
N ASP A 262 15.41 27.73 -9.95
CA ASP A 262 15.35 28.50 -8.70
C ASP A 262 14.71 27.72 -7.54
N TYR A 263 14.36 26.44 -7.74
CA TYR A 263 13.77 25.61 -6.70
C TYR A 263 14.82 25.22 -5.66
N VAL A 264 14.44 25.25 -4.39
CA VAL A 264 15.30 24.83 -3.28
C VAL A 264 14.99 23.39 -2.90
N CYS A 265 15.85 22.47 -3.32
CA CYS A 265 15.80 21.07 -2.92
C CYS A 265 16.20 20.92 -1.44
N ASN A 266 15.22 20.61 -0.59
CA ASN A 266 15.43 20.40 0.84
C ASN A 266 15.70 18.92 1.15
N SER A 267 16.48 18.66 2.21
CA SER A 267 16.61 17.31 2.75
C SER A 267 15.24 16.75 3.16
N PRO A 268 14.96 15.46 2.92
CA PRO A 268 13.70 14.85 3.28
C PRO A 268 13.58 14.72 4.80
N VAL A 269 12.51 15.26 5.37
CA VAL A 269 12.19 15.17 6.80
C VAL A 269 10.73 14.81 6.96
N VAL A 270 10.44 13.78 7.76
CA VAL A 270 9.07 13.43 8.14
C VAL A 270 8.59 14.37 9.25
N HIS A 271 7.49 15.09 8.99
CA HIS A 271 6.83 15.91 10.01
C HIS A 271 5.97 15.06 10.95
N HIS A 272 5.18 14.16 10.37
CA HIS A 272 4.26 13.33 11.14
C HIS A 272 3.98 11.97 10.46
N VAL A 273 3.56 11.00 11.27
CA VAL A 273 3.12 9.65 10.86
C VAL A 273 1.76 9.36 11.48
N GLN A 274 0.77 9.06 10.65
CA GLN A 274 -0.56 8.64 11.09
C GLN A 274 -0.63 7.10 11.12
N LEU A 275 -0.98 6.55 12.28
CA LEU A 275 -1.37 5.16 12.47
C LEU A 275 -2.87 5.01 12.26
N ILE A 276 -3.22 4.23 11.26
CA ILE A 276 -4.61 3.93 10.89
C ILE A 276 -4.91 2.51 11.35
N GLN A 277 -5.97 2.37 12.14
CA GLN A 277 -6.50 1.07 12.57
C GLN A 277 -7.84 0.85 11.88
N GLY A 278 -8.05 -0.34 11.36
CA GLY A 278 -9.35 -0.78 10.87
C GLY A 278 -9.78 -2.11 11.46
N ARG A 279 -11.10 -2.33 11.47
CA ARG A 279 -11.68 -3.63 11.85
C ARG A 279 -11.50 -4.64 10.70
N VAL A 280 -11.44 -5.92 11.03
CA VAL A 280 -11.60 -7.01 10.06
C VAL A 280 -12.94 -7.72 10.34
N ASN A 281 -13.81 -7.75 9.35
CA ASN A 281 -15.09 -8.46 9.35
C ASN A 281 -15.44 -8.88 7.91
N PRO A 282 -15.36 -10.19 7.57
CA PRO A 282 -15.58 -10.69 6.22
C PRO A 282 -17.06 -10.75 5.79
N ALA A 283 -18.01 -10.25 6.60
CA ALA A 283 -19.44 -10.35 6.28
C ALA A 283 -19.83 -9.69 4.93
N ARG A 284 -19.07 -8.67 4.49
CA ARG A 284 -19.28 -7.98 3.19
C ARG A 284 -18.48 -8.61 2.03
N ALA A 285 -17.63 -9.59 2.33
CA ALA A 285 -16.70 -10.17 1.37
C ALA A 285 -17.35 -11.19 0.43
N SER A 286 -18.54 -11.72 0.77
CA SER A 286 -19.21 -12.73 -0.05
C SER A 286 -19.96 -12.11 -1.23
N LYS A 287 -19.67 -12.59 -2.45
CA LYS A 287 -20.33 -12.16 -3.70
C LYS A 287 -21.82 -12.46 -3.73
N LEU A 288 -22.23 -13.59 -3.16
CA LEU A 288 -23.61 -14.06 -3.12
C LEU A 288 -24.10 -14.16 -1.68
N LEU A 289 -25.42 -14.06 -1.49
CA LEU A 289 -26.08 -14.37 -0.23
C LEU A 289 -25.99 -15.88 0.08
N ALA A 290 -26.45 -16.27 1.27
CA ALA A 290 -26.41 -17.67 1.73
C ALA A 290 -27.15 -18.67 0.81
N ASP A 291 -28.05 -18.20 -0.06
CA ASP A 291 -28.73 -19.02 -1.05
C ASP A 291 -27.83 -19.45 -2.23
N GLY A 292 -26.63 -18.88 -2.35
CA GLY A 292 -25.66 -19.21 -3.39
C GLY A 292 -26.04 -18.75 -4.80
N ILE A 293 -27.07 -17.91 -4.97
CA ILE A 293 -27.54 -17.45 -6.29
C ILE A 293 -27.89 -15.96 -6.33
N THR A 294 -28.26 -15.35 -5.20
CA THR A 294 -28.64 -13.95 -5.13
C THR A 294 -27.40 -13.08 -4.89
N PRO A 295 -27.10 -12.09 -5.75
CA PRO A 295 -26.01 -11.15 -5.53
C PRO A 295 -26.15 -10.42 -4.20
N ASN A 296 -25.07 -10.38 -3.43
CA ASN A 296 -25.02 -9.64 -2.19
C ASN A 296 -24.92 -8.13 -2.51
N PRO A 297 -25.92 -7.30 -2.15
CA PRO A 297 -25.84 -5.87 -2.40
C PRO A 297 -24.66 -5.19 -1.68
N GLU A 298 -24.20 -5.74 -0.55
CA GLU A 298 -23.05 -5.22 0.21
C GLU A 298 -21.70 -5.46 -0.49
N TYR A 299 -21.65 -6.34 -1.50
CA TYR A 299 -20.41 -6.65 -2.20
C TYR A 299 -19.86 -5.47 -3.02
N LYS A 300 -20.69 -4.48 -3.33
CA LYS A 300 -20.29 -3.24 -4.01
C LYS A 300 -20.28 -2.00 -3.10
N THR A 301 -20.52 -2.16 -1.79
CA THR A 301 -20.60 -1.03 -0.85
C THR A 301 -19.25 -0.76 -0.20
N VAL A 302 -18.96 0.53 -0.01
CA VAL A 302 -17.84 1.04 0.78
C VAL A 302 -18.40 1.56 2.11
N ASP A 303 -17.89 1.05 3.22
CA ASP A 303 -18.23 1.49 4.57
C ASP A 303 -17.11 2.40 5.10
N PRO A 304 -17.33 3.72 5.20
CA PRO A 304 -16.30 4.64 5.66
C PRO A 304 -15.94 4.46 7.14
N SER A 305 -16.75 3.72 7.92
CA SER A 305 -16.49 3.48 9.34
C SER A 305 -15.50 2.34 9.62
N VAL A 306 -15.01 1.65 8.58
CA VAL A 306 -14.13 0.47 8.77
C VAL A 306 -12.77 0.81 9.35
N ALA A 307 -12.30 2.05 9.20
CA ALA A 307 -10.98 2.49 9.63
C ALA A 307 -10.98 3.93 10.14
N SER A 308 -10.02 4.24 11.00
CA SER A 308 -9.81 5.59 11.54
C SER A 308 -8.33 5.81 11.88
N VAL A 309 -7.88 7.06 11.91
CA VAL A 309 -6.58 7.40 12.50
C VAL A 309 -6.72 7.28 14.02
N VAL A 310 -6.00 6.33 14.61
CA VAL A 310 -6.00 6.09 16.07
C VAL A 310 -4.89 6.86 16.78
N LYS A 311 -3.84 7.23 16.05
CA LYS A 311 -2.75 8.04 16.58
C LYS A 311 -2.02 8.76 15.45
N THR A 312 -1.73 10.05 15.66
CA THR A 312 -0.71 10.76 14.91
C THR A 312 0.52 10.91 15.79
N PHE A 313 1.68 10.55 15.24
CA PHE A 313 2.99 10.73 15.85
C PHE A 313 3.71 11.86 15.14
N ASP A 314 4.37 12.71 15.92
CA ASP A 314 5.29 13.73 15.46
C ASP A 314 6.48 13.84 16.42
N ALA A 315 7.33 14.86 16.22
CA ALA A 315 8.53 15.13 17.02
C ALA A 315 8.29 15.22 18.54
N THR A 316 7.05 15.43 18.99
CA THR A 316 6.71 15.45 20.43
C THR A 316 6.56 14.05 21.03
N SER A 317 6.52 13.01 20.20
CA SER A 317 6.06 11.66 20.58
C SER A 317 6.96 10.51 20.13
N TRP A 318 8.02 10.81 19.38
CA TRP A 318 9.00 9.83 18.92
C TRP A 318 10.41 10.17 19.39
N ILE A 319 11.34 9.23 19.23
CA ILE A 319 12.76 9.42 19.54
C ILE A 319 13.58 9.03 18.32
N THR A 320 14.55 9.86 17.96
CA THR A 320 15.54 9.56 16.93
C THR A 320 16.86 9.16 17.60
N ASP A 321 17.35 7.96 17.26
CA ASP A 321 18.62 7.46 17.79
C ASP A 321 19.83 8.04 17.03
N ALA A 322 21.04 7.80 17.56
CA ALA A 322 22.29 8.28 16.95
C ALA A 322 22.58 7.64 15.57
N ALA A 323 21.92 6.54 15.22
CA ALA A 323 22.01 5.92 13.90
C ALA A 323 21.01 6.52 12.89
N GLY A 324 20.21 7.51 13.31
CA GLY A 324 19.24 8.22 12.50
C GLY A 324 17.87 7.56 12.43
N TYR A 325 17.57 6.56 13.26
CA TYR A 325 16.27 5.92 13.25
C TYR A 325 15.30 6.57 14.22
N THR A 326 14.17 7.01 13.69
CA THR A 326 13.04 7.55 14.45
C THR A 326 12.09 6.42 14.83
N THR A 327 11.82 6.26 16.13
CA THR A 327 11.01 5.17 16.69
C THR A 327 9.83 5.69 17.51
N MET A 328 8.67 5.08 17.32
CA MET A 328 7.44 5.33 18.09
C MET A 328 6.66 4.02 18.32
N ALA A 329 5.77 4.04 19.31
CA ALA A 329 4.95 2.88 19.65
C ALA A 329 3.52 3.26 20.04
N PHE A 330 2.58 2.37 19.76
CA PHE A 330 1.19 2.46 20.18
C PHE A 330 0.79 1.15 20.86
N GLU A 331 0.21 1.23 22.06
CA GLU A 331 -0.27 0.05 22.78
C GLU A 331 -1.77 -0.13 22.57
N VAL A 332 -2.17 -1.37 22.25
CA VAL A 332 -3.58 -1.79 22.33
C VAL A 332 -3.67 -2.69 23.55
N PRO A 333 -4.23 -2.20 24.67
CA PRO A 333 -4.16 -2.90 25.95
C PRO A 333 -5.06 -4.13 26.02
N ASN A 334 -6.08 -4.20 25.15
CA ASN A 334 -7.11 -5.21 25.20
C ASN A 334 -7.66 -5.52 23.81
N VAL A 335 -7.07 -6.49 23.11
CA VAL A 335 -7.54 -6.94 21.79
C VAL A 335 -8.77 -7.83 21.96
N GLN A 336 -9.86 -7.48 21.29
CA GLN A 336 -11.13 -8.22 21.37
C GLN A 336 -11.62 -8.74 20.01
N ASN A 337 -11.23 -8.07 18.93
CA ASN A 337 -11.70 -8.34 17.58
C ASN A 337 -10.52 -8.31 16.60
N ASP A 338 -10.67 -8.97 15.46
CA ASP A 338 -9.72 -8.89 14.36
C ASP A 338 -9.59 -7.45 13.86
N MET A 339 -8.35 -7.05 13.53
CA MET A 339 -8.04 -5.69 13.10
C MET A 339 -6.85 -5.68 12.14
N PHE A 340 -6.65 -4.56 11.47
CA PHE A 340 -5.43 -4.28 10.73
C PHE A 340 -4.88 -2.90 11.09
N PHE A 341 -3.59 -2.73 10.87
CA PHE A 341 -2.89 -1.45 11.00
C PHE A 341 -2.16 -1.12 9.71
N ARG A 342 -2.28 0.12 9.24
CA ARG A 342 -1.42 0.69 8.19
C ARG A 342 -0.95 2.07 8.61
N ILE A 343 0.11 2.56 7.98
CA ILE A 343 0.63 3.90 8.25
C ILE A 343 0.77 4.71 6.97
N ARG A 344 0.67 6.02 7.14
CA ARG A 344 1.17 7.01 6.18
C ARG A 344 1.91 8.11 6.91
N GLY A 345 2.83 8.78 6.26
CA GLY A 345 3.49 9.96 6.80
C GLY A 345 3.82 10.98 5.72
N SER A 346 4.06 12.21 6.14
CA SER A 346 4.32 13.34 5.25
C SER A 346 5.42 14.25 5.80
N ASN A 347 6.10 14.97 4.90
CA ASN A 347 6.96 16.10 5.24
C ASN A 347 6.17 17.37 5.58
N LEU A 348 4.90 17.47 5.18
CA LEU A 348 4.09 18.65 5.40
C LEU A 348 3.65 18.77 6.87
N GLY A 349 3.63 20.01 7.34
CA GLY A 349 3.07 20.38 8.65
C GLY A 349 1.56 20.14 8.74
N TYR A 350 0.95 20.48 9.89
CA TYR A 350 -0.51 20.47 10.02
C TYR A 350 -1.13 21.74 9.41
N GLY A 351 -2.25 21.60 8.69
CA GLY A 351 -2.99 22.73 8.13
C GLY A 351 -2.23 23.49 7.03
N VAL A 352 -1.30 22.84 6.35
CA VAL A 352 -0.54 23.46 5.26
C VAL A 352 -1.42 23.50 4.02
N GLU A 353 -1.81 24.68 3.57
CA GLU A 353 -2.58 24.85 2.33
C GLU A 353 -1.78 25.68 1.32
N VAL A 354 -1.12 25.02 0.37
CA VAL A 354 -0.43 25.73 -0.72
C VAL A 354 -1.40 25.90 -1.88
N LYS A 355 -1.67 27.15 -2.26
CA LYS A 355 -2.66 27.51 -3.27
C LYS A 355 -2.03 28.35 -4.38
N ASN A 356 -2.60 28.25 -5.58
CA ASN A 356 -2.25 29.14 -6.67
C ASN A 356 -2.95 30.52 -6.52
N ALA A 357 -2.69 31.44 -7.46
CA ALA A 357 -3.32 32.77 -7.47
C ALA A 357 -4.86 32.73 -7.59
N GLY A 358 -5.43 31.64 -8.11
CA GLY A 358 -6.87 31.40 -8.21
C GLY A 358 -7.49 30.75 -6.96
N ASN A 359 -6.75 30.66 -5.85
CA ASN A 359 -7.18 30.02 -4.60
C ASN A 359 -7.51 28.52 -4.75
N LEU A 360 -6.93 27.85 -5.74
CA LEU A 360 -7.02 26.40 -5.92
C LEU A 360 -5.86 25.72 -5.18
N THR A 361 -6.17 24.66 -4.43
CA THR A 361 -5.17 23.88 -3.69
C THR A 361 -4.23 23.16 -4.66
N ILE A 362 -2.94 23.47 -4.57
CA ILE A 362 -1.88 22.78 -5.30
C ILE A 362 -1.53 21.49 -4.56
N TYR A 363 -1.20 21.59 -3.28
CA TYR A 363 -0.97 20.49 -2.34
C TYR A 363 -1.19 20.96 -0.90
N GLY A 364 -1.28 20.02 0.04
CA GLY A 364 -1.44 20.39 1.44
C GLY A 364 -1.95 19.30 2.34
N THR A 365 -2.12 19.68 3.60
CA THR A 365 -2.71 18.88 4.68
C THR A 365 -3.79 19.68 5.40
N ASP A 366 -4.81 18.99 5.90
CA ASP A 366 -5.77 19.59 6.83
C ASP A 366 -5.15 19.75 8.23
N VAL A 367 -5.92 20.33 9.17
CA VAL A 367 -5.49 20.55 10.56
C VAL A 367 -5.16 19.27 11.34
N SER A 368 -5.57 18.10 10.84
CA SER A 368 -5.28 16.79 11.42
C SER A 368 -4.11 16.07 10.72
N GLY A 369 -3.53 16.68 9.68
CA GLY A 369 -2.46 16.09 8.86
C GLY A 369 -2.97 15.18 7.74
N ASN A 370 -4.27 15.16 7.44
CA ASN A 370 -4.77 14.39 6.29
C ASN A 370 -4.45 15.12 4.99
N PRO A 371 -4.11 14.41 3.90
CA PRO A 371 -3.82 15.06 2.62
C PRO A 371 -5.04 15.79 2.07
N LEU A 372 -4.82 16.99 1.55
CA LEU A 372 -5.81 17.71 0.76
C LEU A 372 -5.75 17.26 -0.70
N LYS A 373 -6.86 17.43 -1.42
CA LYS A 373 -6.91 17.16 -2.86
C LYS A 373 -6.00 18.12 -3.63
N ASN A 374 -5.07 17.60 -4.41
CA ASN A 374 -4.36 18.35 -5.42
C ASN A 374 -5.34 18.71 -6.55
N THR A 375 -5.49 20.00 -6.86
CA THR A 375 -6.33 20.41 -8.00
C THR A 375 -5.63 20.01 -9.29
N PRO A 376 -6.30 19.32 -10.23
CA PRO A 376 -5.72 19.01 -11.52
C PRO A 376 -5.40 20.27 -12.35
N GLY A 377 -4.44 20.16 -13.26
CA GLY A 377 -4.01 21.21 -14.20
C GLY A 377 -3.01 22.22 -13.64
N ILE A 378 -2.56 22.09 -12.39
CA ILE A 378 -1.68 23.09 -11.74
C ILE A 378 -0.45 22.48 -11.04
N ASN A 379 -0.28 21.17 -11.08
CA ASN A 379 0.89 20.51 -10.50
C ASN A 379 2.16 20.76 -11.35
N SER A 380 3.32 20.54 -10.74
CA SER A 380 4.64 20.67 -11.37
C SER A 380 5.65 19.76 -10.66
N ALA A 381 6.88 19.68 -11.18
CA ALA A 381 7.97 18.98 -10.51
C ALA A 381 8.26 19.54 -9.11
N ASP A 382 8.33 20.87 -8.98
CA ASP A 382 8.57 21.57 -7.71
C ASP A 382 7.47 21.26 -6.68
N HIS A 383 6.22 21.20 -7.13
CA HIS A 383 5.09 20.85 -6.28
C HIS A 383 5.18 19.39 -5.83
N ALA A 384 5.57 18.47 -6.72
CA ALA A 384 5.80 17.08 -6.36
C ALA A 384 6.92 16.92 -5.32
N TRP A 385 8.05 17.61 -5.48
CA TRP A 385 9.17 17.61 -4.52
C TRP A 385 8.81 18.23 -3.17
N SER A 386 7.83 19.13 -3.14
CA SER A 386 7.36 19.77 -1.92
C SER A 386 6.35 18.92 -1.15
N ASP A 387 5.59 18.06 -1.82
CA ASP A 387 4.50 17.25 -1.26
C ASP A 387 4.87 15.76 -1.21
N LEU A 388 5.70 15.40 -0.24
CA LEU A 388 6.25 14.06 -0.08
C LEU A 388 5.48 13.24 0.94
N TRP A 389 5.26 11.96 0.61
CA TRP A 389 4.51 11.03 1.43
C TRP A 389 5.13 9.63 1.37
N PHE A 390 4.87 8.84 2.40
CA PHE A 390 5.05 7.39 2.35
C PHE A 390 3.80 6.67 2.83
N TYR A 391 3.59 5.45 2.33
CA TYR A 391 2.44 4.61 2.63
C TYR A 391 2.89 3.16 2.84
N SER A 392 2.49 2.54 3.94
CA SER A 392 2.78 1.13 4.20
C SER A 392 1.63 0.22 3.77
N ASN A 393 1.94 -1.00 3.36
CA ASN A 393 0.95 -2.08 3.41
C ASN A 393 0.58 -2.42 4.87
N PRO A 394 -0.54 -3.13 5.10
CA PRO A 394 -1.06 -3.34 6.44
C PRO A 394 -0.39 -4.51 7.17
N ILE A 395 -0.52 -4.52 8.49
CA ILE A 395 -0.30 -5.68 9.36
C ILE A 395 -1.65 -6.12 9.90
N PHE A 396 -1.95 -7.42 9.86
CA PHE A 396 -3.20 -7.95 10.39
C PHE A 396 -3.01 -8.50 11.81
N VAL A 397 -4.08 -8.47 12.59
CA VAL A 397 -4.16 -9.09 13.91
C VAL A 397 -5.46 -9.89 13.97
N LYS A 398 -5.37 -11.15 14.39
CA LYS A 398 -6.49 -12.07 14.54
C LYS A 398 -6.67 -12.44 16.01
N ALA A 399 -7.86 -12.23 16.55
CA ALA A 399 -8.23 -12.50 17.93
C ALA A 399 -9.05 -13.80 18.01
N LEU A 400 -8.49 -14.84 18.64
CA LEU A 400 -9.17 -16.13 18.84
C LEU A 400 -10.23 -16.06 19.93
#